data_AF-A0AAU9TPY2-F1
#
_entry.id   AF-A0AAU9TPY2-F1
#
_cell.length_a   1.000
_cell.length_b   1.000
_cell.length_c   1.000
_cell.angle_alpha   90.00
_cell.angle_beta   90.00
_cell.angle_gamma   90.00
#
_symmetry.space_group_name_H-M   'P 1'
#
loop_
_entity.id
_entity.type
_entity.pdbx_description
1 polymer ?
#
loop_
_entity_poly.entity_id
_entity_poly.type
_entity_poly.pdbx_seq_one_letter_code
_entity_poly.pdbx_strand_id
1 'polypeptide(L)'
;MHLEIIKTVNHIIVQVKKNSEDVTLVLKTCAIWHRIKYIVNTVAAKARSLMQNSDSNQVESFNNIIAKFVGGKRINFSLRQGYEARCNAAVVSFNTKRPLSTLHRTISGKIPRSQIKKIEGIRIKRQGKGSKCLRKGRRLFPTTKECDKDYGENCQKPDMTTLEYVRCKEDFLKNLPRSEEDRRQIEKSTILQRDSSEWLELRRKLLTASNFAKVVNRREATPVKILVKNIIYPKNLNHVPSLKHGIEHESIAIEQLESQLKIKIEPCDLFIDKEIPFLGATPDGVVGADTIIEIKCPITAFKTSLDKAIENKKVSFWKNLKMGLL
;
A
#
# COMPACT_ATOMS: atom_id res chain seq x y z
N MET A 1 -41.82 -13.53 0.04
CA MET A 1 -40.54 -12.96 0.53
C MET A 1 -40.60 -12.35 1.94
N HIS A 2 -41.08 -11.13 2.19
CA HIS A 2 -41.01 -10.52 3.54
C HIS A 2 -41.83 -11.29 4.60
N LEU A 3 -43.03 -11.76 4.24
CA LEU A 3 -43.88 -12.56 5.13
C LEU A 3 -43.34 -13.97 5.39
N GLU A 4 -42.62 -14.56 4.43
CA GLU A 4 -41.97 -15.86 4.63
C GLU A 4 -40.78 -15.74 5.56
N ILE A 5 -39.96 -14.70 5.39
CA ILE A 5 -38.82 -14.42 6.28
C ILE A 5 -39.29 -14.24 7.72
N ILE A 6 -40.39 -13.50 7.95
CA ILE A 6 -40.96 -13.31 9.29
C ILE A 6 -41.46 -14.64 9.87
N LYS A 7 -42.13 -15.47 9.06
CA LYS A 7 -42.57 -16.81 9.50
C LYS A 7 -41.41 -17.73 9.85
N THR A 8 -40.32 -17.72 9.05
CA THR A 8 -39.13 -18.53 9.31
C THR A 8 -38.39 -18.04 10.57
N VAL A 9 -38.25 -16.73 10.75
CA VAL A 9 -37.62 -16.14 11.95
C VAL A 9 -38.44 -16.46 13.21
N ASN A 10 -39.77 -16.34 13.16
CA ASN A 10 -40.62 -16.71 14.28
C ASN A 10 -40.57 -18.21 14.59
N HIS A 11 -40.50 -19.07 13.57
CA HIS A 11 -40.34 -20.51 13.75
C HIS A 11 -39.00 -20.84 14.44
N ILE A 12 -37.91 -20.19 14.04
CA ILE A 12 -36.58 -20.36 14.65
C ILE A 12 -36.59 -19.88 16.11
N ILE A 13 -37.20 -18.72 16.40
CA ILE A 13 -37.31 -18.20 17.79
C ILE A 13 -38.09 -19.18 18.69
N VAL A 14 -39.15 -19.80 18.17
CA VAL A 14 -39.95 -20.80 18.89
C VAL A 14 -39.15 -22.09 19.15
N GLN A 15 -38.34 -22.54 18.19
CA GLN A 15 -37.49 -23.73 18.35
C GLN A 15 -36.32 -23.49 19.31
N VAL A 16 -35.69 -22.31 19.24
CA VAL A 16 -34.58 -21.90 20.13
C VAL A 16 -35.01 -21.80 21.59
N LYS A 17 -36.28 -21.45 21.86
CA LYS A 17 -36.83 -21.45 23.22
C LYS A 17 -37.09 -22.85 23.81
N LYS A 18 -37.11 -23.91 22.99
CA LYS A 18 -37.47 -25.27 23.43
C LYS A 18 -36.30 -26.18 23.76
N ASN A 19 -35.10 -25.95 23.21
CA ASN A 19 -33.91 -26.76 23.48
C ASN A 19 -32.65 -25.88 23.48
N SER A 20 -32.04 -25.69 24.66
CA SER A 20 -30.87 -24.83 24.86
C SER A 20 -29.56 -25.39 24.28
N GLU A 21 -29.49 -26.70 23.99
CA GLU A 21 -28.24 -27.37 23.61
C GLU A 21 -28.03 -27.52 22.09
N ASP A 22 -29.09 -27.44 21.25
CA ASP A 22 -29.01 -27.73 19.81
C ASP A 22 -29.22 -26.50 18.89
N VAL A 23 -29.11 -25.30 19.46
CA VAL A 23 -29.32 -24.04 18.74
C VAL A 23 -28.26 -23.83 17.64
N THR A 24 -27.04 -24.33 17.86
CA THR A 24 -25.93 -24.13 16.91
C THR A 24 -26.08 -24.94 15.63
N LEU A 25 -26.71 -26.12 15.68
CA LEU A 25 -26.93 -26.98 14.53
C LEU A 25 -28.07 -26.45 13.65
N VAL A 26 -29.16 -26.01 14.29
CA VAL A 26 -30.32 -25.37 13.63
C VAL A 26 -29.93 -24.03 12.97
N LEU A 27 -29.04 -23.26 13.61
CA LEU A 27 -28.50 -22.06 12.98
C LEU A 27 -27.62 -22.40 11.78
N LYS A 28 -26.79 -23.45 11.84
CA LYS A 28 -25.93 -23.86 10.73
C LYS A 28 -26.70 -24.30 9.48
N THR A 29 -27.91 -24.84 9.62
CA THR A 29 -28.78 -25.23 8.49
C THR A 29 -29.67 -24.09 7.99
N CYS A 30 -29.69 -22.94 8.68
CA CYS A 30 -30.53 -21.81 8.30
C CYS A 30 -29.94 -21.01 7.12
N ALA A 31 -30.76 -20.74 6.10
CA ALA A 31 -30.38 -19.91 4.95
C ALA A 31 -29.91 -18.49 5.36
N ILE A 32 -30.46 -17.94 6.44
CA ILE A 32 -30.06 -16.63 6.98
C ILE A 32 -28.62 -16.69 7.51
N TRP A 33 -28.26 -17.76 8.22
CA TRP A 33 -26.92 -17.96 8.74
C TRP A 33 -25.89 -18.13 7.61
N HIS A 34 -26.23 -18.87 6.54
CA HIS A 34 -25.39 -18.94 5.35
C HIS A 34 -25.14 -17.56 4.72
N ARG A 35 -26.17 -16.72 4.67
CA ARG A 35 -26.06 -15.36 4.13
C ARG A 35 -25.23 -14.44 5.03
N ILE A 36 -25.39 -14.53 6.34
CA ILE A 36 -24.55 -13.82 7.32
C ILE A 36 -23.09 -14.29 7.20
N LYS A 37 -22.85 -15.60 7.18
CA LYS A 37 -21.52 -16.19 7.02
C LYS A 37 -20.87 -15.77 5.71
N TYR A 38 -21.63 -15.70 4.62
CA TYR A 38 -21.15 -15.17 3.33
C TYR A 38 -20.73 -13.70 3.43
N ILE A 39 -21.52 -12.84 4.07
CA ILE A 39 -21.19 -11.43 4.27
C ILE A 39 -19.93 -11.30 5.13
N VAL A 40 -19.88 -11.99 6.27
CA VAL A 40 -18.73 -11.98 7.19
C VAL A 40 -17.47 -12.48 6.48
N ASN A 41 -17.55 -13.58 5.73
CA ASN A 41 -16.43 -14.09 4.94
C ASN A 41 -15.98 -13.11 3.86
N THR A 42 -16.92 -12.40 3.22
CA THR A 42 -16.60 -11.38 2.21
C THR A 42 -15.88 -10.19 2.84
N VAL A 43 -16.32 -9.75 4.01
CA VAL A 43 -15.66 -8.68 4.77
C VAL A 43 -14.28 -9.14 5.26
N ALA A 44 -14.17 -10.34 5.82
CA ALA A 44 -12.91 -10.92 6.27
C ALA A 44 -11.89 -11.07 5.12
N ALA A 45 -12.32 -11.57 3.97
CA ALA A 45 -11.49 -11.67 2.77
C ALA A 45 -10.99 -10.30 2.28
N LYS A 46 -11.79 -9.24 2.47
CA LYS A 46 -11.45 -7.86 2.07
C LYS A 46 -10.86 -7.02 3.20
N ALA A 47 -10.71 -7.56 4.41
CA ALA A 47 -10.31 -6.81 5.60
C ALA A 47 -8.95 -6.11 5.42
N ARG A 48 -7.98 -6.78 4.76
CA ARG A 48 -6.68 -6.18 4.45
C ARG A 48 -6.80 -4.95 3.54
N SER A 49 -7.65 -5.00 2.51
CA SER A 49 -7.90 -3.88 1.60
C SER A 49 -8.64 -2.73 2.29
N LEU A 50 -9.61 -3.06 3.16
CA LEU A 50 -10.37 -2.11 3.97
C LEU A 50 -9.45 -1.36 4.96
N MET A 51 -8.58 -2.08 5.68
CA MET A 51 -7.57 -1.48 6.56
C MET A 51 -6.61 -0.54 5.81
N GLN A 52 -6.34 -0.82 4.53
CA GLN A 52 -5.49 -0.01 3.67
C GLN A 52 -6.25 1.12 2.95
N ASN A 53 -7.56 1.25 3.16
CA ASN A 53 -8.46 2.18 2.45
C ASN A 53 -8.25 2.16 0.92
N SER A 54 -8.05 0.97 0.37
CA SER A 54 -7.91 0.77 -1.08
C SER A 54 -9.29 0.49 -1.68
N ASP A 55 -9.86 1.50 -2.33
CA ASP A 55 -11.12 1.42 -3.07
C ASP A 55 -10.89 0.79 -4.45
N SER A 56 -10.70 -0.54 -4.47
CA SER A 56 -10.51 -1.29 -5.73
C SER A 56 -11.79 -1.44 -6.55
N ASN A 57 -12.88 -0.76 -6.20
CA ASN A 57 -14.12 -0.85 -6.97
C ASN A 57 -13.95 -0.05 -8.27
N GLN A 58 -13.66 -0.79 -9.35
CA GLN A 58 -13.52 -0.23 -10.69
C GLN A 58 -14.75 0.59 -11.11
N VAL A 59 -15.94 0.20 -10.65
CA VAL A 59 -17.21 0.91 -10.91
C VAL A 59 -17.25 2.24 -10.18
N GLU A 60 -16.75 2.31 -8.94
CA GLU A 60 -16.64 3.57 -8.19
C GLU A 60 -15.60 4.49 -8.81
N SER A 61 -14.43 3.96 -9.18
CA SER A 61 -13.40 4.72 -9.89
C SER A 61 -13.93 5.29 -11.21
N PHE A 62 -14.63 4.48 -11.99
CA PHE A 62 -15.29 4.89 -13.23
C PHE A 62 -16.37 5.96 -13.00
N ASN A 63 -17.25 5.76 -12.02
CA ASN A 63 -18.28 6.74 -11.68
C ASN A 63 -17.71 8.04 -11.12
N ASN A 64 -16.58 7.99 -10.41
CA ASN A 64 -15.88 9.17 -9.91
C ASN A 64 -15.26 9.98 -11.08
N ILE A 65 -14.71 9.29 -12.08
CA ILE A 65 -14.28 9.91 -13.35
C ILE A 65 -15.48 10.57 -14.03
N ILE A 66 -16.59 9.85 -14.24
CA ILE A 66 -17.80 10.41 -14.85
C ILE A 66 -18.26 11.65 -14.08
N ALA A 67 -18.43 11.56 -12.76
CA ALA A 67 -18.90 12.66 -11.92
C ALA A 67 -18.02 13.92 -12.05
N LYS A 68 -16.69 13.75 -12.13
CA LYS A 68 -15.73 14.85 -12.29
C LYS A 68 -15.86 15.58 -13.62
N PHE A 69 -16.10 14.86 -14.71
CA PHE A 69 -16.21 15.44 -16.05
C PHE A 69 -17.63 15.92 -16.38
N VAL A 70 -18.63 15.29 -15.78
CA VAL A 70 -20.04 15.55 -16.05
C VAL A 70 -20.61 16.61 -15.10
N GLY A 71 -19.99 16.85 -13.92
CA GLY A 71 -20.34 17.96 -13.02
C GLY A 71 -21.27 17.58 -11.86
N GLY A 72 -21.37 16.30 -11.53
CA GLY A 72 -22.29 15.77 -10.50
C GLY A 72 -23.77 15.77 -10.92
N LYS A 73 -24.64 15.25 -10.03
CA LYS A 73 -26.09 14.99 -10.25
C LYS A 73 -26.96 16.19 -10.68
N ARG A 74 -26.42 17.41 -10.81
CA ARG A 74 -27.18 18.60 -11.24
C ARG A 74 -27.07 18.80 -12.75
N ILE A 75 -27.76 17.97 -13.54
CA ILE A 75 -27.80 18.16 -15.00
C ILE A 75 -29.25 18.07 -15.45
N ASN A 76 -29.67 19.12 -16.15
CA ASN A 76 -30.96 19.25 -16.80
C ASN A 76 -31.27 18.00 -17.65
N PHE A 77 -32.37 17.33 -17.32
CA PHE A 77 -32.89 16.15 -18.01
C PHE A 77 -33.47 16.45 -19.41
N SER A 78 -33.46 17.72 -19.84
CA SER A 78 -34.16 18.20 -21.02
C SER A 78 -33.33 18.25 -22.32
N LEU A 79 -32.05 17.88 -22.31
CA LEU A 79 -31.22 17.90 -23.52
C LEU A 79 -31.08 16.50 -24.14
N ARG A 80 -31.52 16.37 -25.39
CA ARG A 80 -31.38 15.18 -26.23
C ARG A 80 -29.88 14.90 -26.51
N GLN A 81 -29.50 13.63 -26.44
CA GLN A 81 -28.14 13.02 -26.35
C GLN A 81 -27.73 12.68 -24.91
N GLY A 82 -28.00 11.42 -24.54
CA GLY A 82 -28.17 10.93 -23.17
C GLY A 82 -26.92 10.85 -22.29
N TYR A 83 -27.13 10.27 -21.10
CA TYR A 83 -26.08 9.96 -20.12
C TYR A 83 -24.90 9.21 -20.73
N GLU A 84 -25.17 8.28 -21.64
CA GLU A 84 -24.16 7.48 -22.34
C GLU A 84 -23.17 8.32 -23.14
N ALA A 85 -23.65 9.30 -23.92
CA ALA A 85 -22.78 10.20 -24.68
C ALA A 85 -21.86 11.02 -23.75
N ARG A 86 -22.36 11.40 -22.56
CA ARG A 86 -21.57 12.09 -21.53
C ARG A 86 -20.53 11.17 -20.88
N CYS A 87 -20.88 9.92 -20.63
CA CYS A 87 -19.93 8.91 -20.16
C CYS A 87 -18.81 8.69 -21.19
N ASN A 88 -19.16 8.50 -22.46
CA ASN A 88 -18.20 8.30 -23.54
C ASN A 88 -17.27 9.53 -23.70
N ALA A 89 -17.82 10.74 -23.64
CA ALA A 89 -17.03 11.97 -23.68
C ALA A 89 -16.10 12.09 -22.46
N ALA A 90 -16.55 11.69 -21.26
CA ALA A 90 -15.73 11.70 -20.05
C ALA A 90 -14.54 10.73 -20.18
N VAL A 91 -14.77 9.51 -20.68
CA VAL A 91 -13.73 8.50 -20.90
C VAL A 91 -12.68 9.00 -21.89
N VAL A 92 -13.11 9.52 -23.05
CA VAL A 92 -12.19 10.09 -24.06
C VAL A 92 -11.40 11.25 -23.47
N SER A 93 -12.04 12.13 -22.70
CA SER A 93 -11.37 13.27 -22.07
C SER A 93 -10.36 12.85 -20.99
N PHE A 94 -10.63 11.77 -20.24
CA PHE A 94 -9.73 11.26 -19.20
C PHE A 94 -8.48 10.61 -19.83
N ASN A 95 -8.68 9.73 -20.82
CA ASN A 95 -7.60 8.96 -21.44
C ASN A 95 -6.70 9.82 -22.32
N THR A 96 -7.28 10.72 -23.12
CA THR A 96 -6.51 11.44 -24.16
C THR A 96 -6.04 12.83 -23.73
N LYS A 97 -6.64 13.42 -22.69
CA LYS A 97 -6.44 14.83 -22.24
C LYS A 97 -6.66 15.91 -23.33
N ARG A 98 -6.94 15.52 -24.58
CA ARG A 98 -7.14 16.33 -25.79
C ARG A 98 -8.35 15.82 -26.58
N PRO A 99 -9.57 15.89 -26.00
CA PRO A 99 -10.75 15.25 -26.57
C PRO A 99 -11.20 15.85 -27.91
N LEU A 100 -11.06 17.16 -28.11
CA LEU A 100 -11.49 17.83 -29.35
C LEU A 100 -10.55 17.53 -30.51
N SER A 101 -9.24 17.48 -30.25
CA SER A 101 -8.26 17.07 -31.26
C SER A 101 -8.44 15.63 -31.70
N THR A 102 -8.76 14.74 -30.76
CA THR A 102 -9.00 13.32 -31.03
C THR A 102 -10.28 13.16 -31.85
N LEU A 103 -11.39 13.79 -31.42
CA LEU A 103 -12.66 13.74 -32.13
C LEU A 103 -12.58 14.34 -33.53
N HIS A 104 -11.91 15.50 -33.69
CA HIS A 104 -11.73 16.10 -35.02
C HIS A 104 -10.94 15.18 -35.95
N ARG A 105 -9.92 14.49 -35.43
CA ARG A 105 -9.11 13.57 -36.23
C ARG A 105 -9.91 12.34 -36.66
N THR A 106 -10.73 11.78 -35.76
CA THR A 106 -11.57 10.62 -36.08
C THR A 106 -12.72 10.96 -37.01
N ILE A 107 -13.36 12.12 -36.84
CA ILE A 107 -14.50 12.53 -37.68
C ILE A 107 -14.04 13.03 -39.05
N SER A 108 -12.99 13.86 -39.10
CA SER A 108 -12.59 14.56 -40.32
C SER A 108 -11.36 13.97 -41.00
N GLY A 109 -10.69 12.98 -40.40
CA GLY A 109 -9.44 12.37 -40.91
C GLY A 109 -8.23 13.32 -40.96
N LYS A 110 -8.42 14.61 -40.65
CA LYS A 110 -7.45 15.69 -40.84
C LYS A 110 -6.90 16.20 -39.52
N ILE A 111 -5.71 16.80 -39.59
CA ILE A 111 -5.05 17.42 -38.44
C ILE A 111 -5.91 18.60 -37.93
N PRO A 112 -6.17 18.71 -36.61
CA PRO A 112 -6.96 19.80 -36.05
C PRO A 112 -6.33 21.16 -36.31
N ARG A 113 -7.19 22.16 -36.60
CA ARG A 113 -6.80 23.57 -36.79
C ARG A 113 -6.10 24.13 -35.54
N SER A 114 -5.26 25.15 -35.75
CA SER A 114 -4.49 25.83 -34.68
C SER A 114 -5.36 26.29 -33.51
N GLN A 115 -6.60 26.69 -33.78
CA GLN A 115 -7.54 27.18 -32.78
C GLN A 115 -8.01 26.09 -31.81
N ILE A 116 -8.28 24.87 -32.29
CA ILE A 116 -8.64 23.72 -31.44
C ILE A 116 -7.48 23.39 -30.51
N LYS A 117 -6.25 23.34 -31.06
CA LYS A 117 -5.02 23.11 -30.27
C LYS A 117 -4.81 24.21 -29.21
N LYS A 118 -5.10 25.47 -29.54
CA LYS A 118 -5.01 26.61 -28.62
C LYS A 118 -6.01 26.48 -27.47
N ILE A 119 -7.27 26.14 -27.77
CA ILE A 119 -8.32 25.94 -26.76
C ILE A 119 -7.95 24.81 -25.79
N GLU A 120 -7.51 23.66 -26.33
CA GLU A 120 -7.07 22.53 -25.50
C GLU A 120 -5.81 22.86 -24.69
N GLY A 121 -4.85 23.57 -25.28
CA GLY A 121 -3.64 24.03 -24.59
C GLY A 121 -3.97 24.94 -23.41
N ILE A 122 -4.94 25.85 -23.56
CA ILE A 122 -5.43 26.70 -22.45
C ILE A 122 -6.08 25.84 -21.36
N ARG A 123 -6.91 24.85 -21.74
CA ARG A 123 -7.56 23.94 -20.79
C ARG A 123 -6.55 23.11 -19.98
N ILE A 124 -5.53 22.55 -20.64
CA ILE A 124 -4.45 21.78 -20.01
C ILE A 124 -3.65 22.67 -19.04
N LYS A 125 -3.29 23.89 -19.45
CA LYS A 125 -2.60 24.86 -18.58
C LYS A 125 -3.44 25.23 -17.36
N ARG A 126 -4.76 25.42 -17.51
CA ARG A 126 -5.68 25.70 -16.40
C ARG A 126 -5.78 24.53 -15.43
N GLN A 127 -5.90 23.29 -15.94
CA GLN A 127 -5.90 22.09 -15.09
C GLN A 127 -4.58 21.93 -14.33
N GLY A 128 -3.43 22.12 -14.99
CA GLY A 128 -2.12 22.04 -14.34
C GLY A 128 -1.91 23.10 -13.25
N LYS A 129 -2.45 24.31 -13.41
CA LYS A 129 -2.44 25.35 -12.36
C LYS A 129 -3.37 25.00 -11.19
N GLY A 130 -4.55 24.44 -11.48
CA GLY A 130 -5.51 23.97 -10.47
C GLY A 130 -5.02 22.77 -9.66
N SER A 131 -4.08 21.97 -10.17
CA SER A 131 -3.41 20.91 -9.41
C SER A 131 -2.28 21.42 -8.49
N LYS A 132 -1.67 22.57 -8.81
CA LYS A 132 -0.61 23.19 -7.99
C LYS A 132 -1.18 23.94 -6.79
N CYS A 133 -2.32 24.61 -6.94
CA CYS A 133 -3.15 24.97 -5.80
C CYS A 133 -3.85 23.69 -5.34
N LEU A 134 -3.26 22.95 -4.41
CA LEU A 134 -4.03 22.08 -3.53
C LEU A 134 -5.18 22.94 -3.02
N ARG A 135 -6.39 22.79 -3.56
CA ARG A 135 -7.59 23.27 -2.88
C ARG A 135 -7.45 22.64 -1.51
N LYS A 136 -7.14 23.43 -0.48
CA LYS A 136 -7.33 23.02 0.91
C LYS A 136 -8.73 22.45 0.91
N GLY A 137 -8.86 21.13 0.89
CA GLY A 137 -10.16 20.50 0.78
C GLY A 137 -10.96 21.11 1.91
N ARG A 138 -12.00 21.89 1.60
CA ARG A 138 -13.01 22.17 2.60
C ARG A 138 -13.55 20.80 2.93
N ARG A 139 -13.04 20.22 4.01
CA ARG A 139 -13.55 18.97 4.54
C ARG A 139 -15.04 19.27 4.75
N LEU A 140 -15.89 18.55 4.02
CA LEU A 140 -17.35 18.72 4.09
C LEU A 140 -17.86 18.50 5.51
N PHE A 141 -17.06 17.79 6.31
CA PHE A 141 -17.19 17.66 7.74
C PHE A 141 -16.07 18.47 8.38
N PRO A 142 -16.34 19.26 9.42
CA PRO A 142 -15.27 19.68 10.30
C PRO A 142 -14.56 18.40 10.72
N THR A 143 -13.22 18.36 10.62
CA THR A 143 -12.50 17.52 11.57
C THR A 143 -12.74 18.17 12.91
N THR A 144 -13.88 17.88 13.53
CA THR A 144 -13.89 17.66 14.95
C THR A 144 -12.71 16.73 15.18
N LYS A 145 -11.79 17.14 16.05
CA LYS A 145 -10.76 16.25 16.56
C LYS A 145 -11.40 15.00 17.20
N GLU A 146 -12.69 15.08 17.52
CA GLU A 146 -13.52 14.04 18.07
C GLU A 146 -13.90 13.05 16.96
N CYS A 147 -13.26 11.89 17.07
CA CYS A 147 -13.56 10.66 16.37
C CYS A 147 -14.94 10.12 16.77
N ASP A 148 -15.40 9.11 16.03
CA ASP A 148 -16.59 8.32 16.32
C ASP A 148 -16.59 7.85 17.79
N LYS A 149 -17.74 7.93 18.49
CA LYS A 149 -17.86 7.52 19.91
C LYS A 149 -17.47 6.06 20.13
N ASP A 150 -17.62 5.24 19.09
CA ASP A 150 -17.29 3.82 19.10
C ASP A 150 -15.82 3.53 18.78
N TYR A 151 -15.02 4.56 18.44
CA TYR A 151 -13.59 4.45 18.15
C TYR A 151 -12.83 5.45 19.01
N GLY A 152 -12.50 5.02 20.23
CA GLY A 152 -12.01 5.83 21.35
C GLY A 152 -10.93 6.87 21.02
N GLU A 153 -10.96 7.97 21.76
CA GLU A 153 -10.23 9.23 21.52
C GLU A 153 -8.71 9.10 21.43
N ASN A 154 -8.14 7.99 21.89
CA ASN A 154 -6.71 7.73 21.90
C ASN A 154 -6.48 6.22 22.08
N CYS A 155 -6.40 5.44 21.00
CA CYS A 155 -5.81 4.09 21.07
C CYS A 155 -4.27 4.23 21.24
N GLN A 156 -3.86 4.86 22.35
CA GLN A 156 -2.50 5.01 22.85
C GLN A 156 -2.19 3.95 23.92
N LYS A 157 -3.24 3.35 24.48
CA LYS A 157 -3.18 2.23 25.40
C LYS A 157 -3.88 1.05 24.72
N PRO A 158 -3.33 -0.16 24.82
CA PRO A 158 -4.02 -1.35 24.34
C PRO A 158 -5.33 -1.53 25.11
N ASP A 159 -6.32 -2.17 24.49
CA ASP A 159 -7.63 -2.49 25.08
C ASP A 159 -7.50 -3.64 26.12
N MET A 160 -6.54 -3.51 27.02
CA MET A 160 -6.20 -4.47 28.06
C MET A 160 -5.71 -3.72 29.29
N THR A 161 -5.82 -4.36 30.45
CA THR A 161 -5.30 -3.81 31.70
C THR A 161 -3.77 -3.69 31.66
N THR A 162 -3.21 -2.80 32.49
CA THR A 162 -1.74 -2.63 32.58
C THR A 162 -1.03 -3.93 32.94
N LEU A 163 -1.65 -4.78 33.78
CA LEU A 163 -1.11 -6.07 34.18
C LEU A 163 -1.09 -7.05 33.01
N GLU A 164 -2.18 -7.14 32.26
CA GLU A 164 -2.24 -7.96 31.04
C GLU A 164 -1.22 -7.50 30.01
N TYR A 165 -1.05 -6.20 29.83
CA TYR A 165 -0.04 -5.65 28.91
C TYR A 165 1.38 -6.07 29.30
N VAL A 166 1.75 -5.94 30.57
CA VAL A 166 3.09 -6.33 31.04
C VAL A 166 3.31 -7.82 30.84
N ARG A 167 2.33 -8.65 31.19
CA ARG A 167 2.37 -10.10 30.95
C ARG A 167 2.56 -10.42 29.46
N CYS A 168 1.72 -9.86 28.58
CA CYS A 168 1.84 -10.08 27.14
C CYS A 168 3.17 -9.59 26.58
N LYS A 169 3.72 -8.49 27.09
CA LYS A 169 5.04 -7.98 26.71
C LYS A 169 6.14 -8.98 27.10
N GLU A 170 6.10 -9.49 28.33
CA GLU A 170 7.08 -10.48 28.81
C GLU A 170 6.98 -11.78 28.01
N ASP A 171 5.78 -12.27 27.77
CA ASP A 171 5.54 -13.47 26.96
C ASP A 171 6.05 -13.25 25.52
N PHE A 172 5.82 -12.06 24.94
CA PHE A 172 6.36 -11.72 23.62
C PHE A 172 7.89 -11.75 23.60
N LEU A 173 8.56 -11.15 24.60
CA LEU A 173 10.02 -11.12 24.68
C LEU A 173 10.61 -12.51 24.93
N LYS A 174 9.95 -13.36 25.73
CA LYS A 174 10.38 -14.75 25.97
C LYS A 174 10.26 -15.63 24.71
N ASN A 175 9.28 -15.35 23.86
CA ASN A 175 9.05 -16.07 22.61
C ASN A 175 9.85 -15.52 21.41
N LEU A 176 10.64 -14.46 21.62
CA LEU A 176 11.41 -13.82 20.55
C LEU A 176 12.72 -14.54 20.22
N PRO A 177 13.52 -15.02 21.21
CA PRO A 177 14.63 -15.91 20.96
C PRO A 177 14.17 -17.14 20.17
N ARG A 178 14.94 -17.49 19.15
CA ARG A 178 14.70 -18.66 18.30
C ARG A 178 15.90 -19.58 18.34
N SER A 179 15.66 -20.88 18.24
CA SER A 179 16.75 -21.84 18.11
C SER A 179 17.52 -21.60 16.81
N GLU A 180 18.74 -22.14 16.73
CA GLU A 180 19.54 -22.03 15.49
C GLU A 180 18.84 -22.72 14.31
N GLU A 181 18.17 -23.84 14.56
CA GLU A 181 17.40 -24.56 13.53
C GLU A 181 16.21 -23.73 13.04
N ASP A 182 15.46 -23.11 13.95
CA ASP A 182 14.34 -22.23 13.56
C ASP A 182 14.82 -21.05 12.70
N ARG A 183 16.00 -20.50 13.01
CA ARG A 183 16.56 -19.38 12.24
C ARG A 183 16.98 -19.81 10.84
N ARG A 184 17.62 -20.98 10.71
CA ARG A 184 17.96 -21.57 9.40
C ARG A 184 16.70 -21.94 8.61
N GLN A 185 15.64 -22.39 9.27
CA GLN A 185 14.38 -22.68 8.62
C GLN A 185 13.69 -21.40 8.11
N ILE A 186 13.68 -20.34 8.91
CA ILE A 186 13.16 -19.02 8.51
C ILE A 186 13.94 -18.45 7.33
N GLU A 187 15.26 -18.60 7.32
CA GLU A 187 16.10 -18.20 6.20
C GLU A 187 15.55 -18.87 4.92
N LYS A 188 15.55 -20.22 4.89
CA LYS A 188 15.07 -21.00 3.75
C LYS A 188 13.62 -20.72 3.34
N SER A 189 12.70 -20.49 4.29
CA SER A 189 11.29 -20.25 3.97
C SER A 189 11.03 -18.83 3.47
N THR A 190 11.99 -17.92 3.67
CA THR A 190 11.86 -16.50 3.32
C THR A 190 12.71 -16.08 2.12
N ILE A 191 13.21 -17.04 1.33
CA ILE A 191 13.97 -16.82 0.09
C ILE A 191 13.33 -15.86 -0.89
N LEU A 192 12.00 -15.92 -1.01
CA LEU A 192 11.26 -15.06 -1.93
C LEU A 192 11.05 -13.63 -1.39
N GLN A 193 11.64 -13.31 -0.23
CA GLN A 193 11.64 -12.00 0.43
C GLN A 193 10.28 -11.30 0.37
N ARG A 194 10.16 -10.26 -0.46
CA ARG A 194 8.95 -9.43 -0.61
C ARG A 194 7.70 -10.21 -1.04
N ASP A 195 7.90 -11.31 -1.76
CA ASP A 195 6.83 -12.14 -2.30
C ASP A 195 6.43 -13.24 -1.29
N SER A 196 7.18 -13.40 -0.19
CA SER A 196 6.85 -14.26 0.93
C SER A 196 5.98 -13.53 1.96
N SER A 197 4.79 -14.09 2.23
CA SER A 197 3.91 -13.58 3.30
C SER A 197 4.52 -13.78 4.69
N GLU A 198 5.28 -14.85 4.88
CA GLU A 198 5.98 -15.14 6.13
C GLU A 198 7.06 -14.10 6.43
N TRP A 199 7.87 -13.74 5.42
CA TRP A 199 8.88 -12.70 5.53
C TRP A 199 8.27 -11.36 5.95
N LEU A 200 7.12 -11.00 5.38
CA LEU A 200 6.39 -9.77 5.74
C LEU A 200 5.90 -9.81 7.19
N GLU A 201 5.35 -10.93 7.67
CA GLU A 201 4.88 -11.05 9.06
C GLU A 201 6.03 -11.06 10.07
N LEU A 202 7.15 -11.72 9.75
CA LEU A 202 8.34 -11.72 10.60
C LEU A 202 8.94 -10.33 10.74
N ARG A 203 9.06 -9.57 9.63
CA ARG A 203 9.60 -8.21 9.66
C ARG A 203 8.77 -7.20 10.44
N ARG A 204 7.46 -7.46 10.67
CA ARG A 204 6.63 -6.62 11.55
C ARG A 204 6.99 -6.78 13.02
N LYS A 205 7.56 -7.92 13.40
CA LYS A 205 7.97 -8.26 14.77
C LYS A 205 9.43 -7.86 15.05
N LEU A 206 10.18 -7.44 14.03
CA LEU A 206 11.61 -7.16 14.10
C LEU A 206 11.94 -5.70 13.76
N LEU A 207 13.00 -5.18 14.38
CA LEU A 207 13.66 -3.95 13.97
C LEU A 207 14.67 -4.26 12.88
N THR A 208 14.25 -4.03 11.64
CA THR A 208 15.07 -4.30 10.46
C THR A 208 16.10 -3.21 10.17
N ALA A 209 17.24 -3.58 9.58
CA ALA A 209 18.32 -2.64 9.18
C ALA A 209 17.80 -1.38 8.45
N SER A 210 16.87 -1.55 7.50
CA SER A 210 16.24 -0.44 6.75
C SER A 210 15.51 0.61 7.61
N ASN A 211 15.12 0.26 8.84
CA ASN A 211 14.47 1.15 9.79
C ASN A 211 15.37 1.53 10.96
N PHE A 212 16.50 0.85 11.16
CA PHE A 212 17.37 1.02 12.31
C PHE A 212 17.90 2.46 12.43
N ALA A 213 18.35 3.06 11.33
CA ALA A 213 18.79 4.46 11.32
C ALA A 213 17.70 5.44 11.75
N LYS A 214 16.42 5.15 11.50
CA LYS A 214 15.28 5.99 11.93
C LYS A 214 15.01 5.84 13.43
N VAL A 215 15.30 4.68 13.99
CA VAL A 215 15.16 4.39 15.43
C VAL A 215 16.25 5.13 16.20
N VAL A 216 17.52 4.96 15.78
CA VAL A 216 18.69 5.54 16.44
C VAL A 216 18.69 7.06 16.36
N ASN A 217 18.38 7.64 15.19
CA ASN A 217 18.38 9.10 15.00
C ASN A 217 17.05 9.78 15.44
N ARG A 218 16.17 9.06 16.14
CA ARG A 218 14.89 9.62 16.59
C ARG A 218 15.13 10.62 17.72
N ARG A 219 14.58 11.83 17.57
CA ARG A 219 14.54 12.81 18.66
C ARG A 219 13.50 12.40 19.70
N GLU A 220 13.75 12.66 20.98
CA GLU A 220 12.82 12.35 22.07
C GLU A 220 11.45 13.00 21.88
N ALA A 221 11.41 14.25 21.39
CA ALA A 221 10.18 14.98 21.09
C ALA A 221 9.37 14.39 19.91
N THR A 222 9.95 13.47 19.12
CA THR A 222 9.25 12.84 17.99
C THR A 222 8.46 11.62 18.48
N PRO A 223 7.13 11.58 18.30
CA PRO A 223 6.31 10.50 18.82
C PRO A 223 6.62 9.16 18.14
N VAL A 224 6.85 8.13 18.95
CA VAL A 224 7.21 6.76 18.53
C VAL A 224 6.09 6.09 17.69
N LYS A 225 4.83 6.49 17.93
CA LYS A 225 3.63 6.01 17.23
C LYS A 225 3.79 5.90 15.71
N ILE A 226 4.35 6.92 15.05
CA ILE A 226 4.42 6.94 13.59
C ILE A 226 5.44 5.92 13.09
N LEU A 227 6.57 5.80 13.78
CA LEU A 227 7.61 4.82 13.46
C LEU A 227 7.06 3.40 13.60
N VAL A 228 6.46 3.08 14.75
CA VAL A 228 5.85 1.77 15.01
C VAL A 228 4.77 1.44 14.00
N LYS A 229 3.88 2.41 13.69
CA LYS A 229 2.85 2.23 12.66
C LYS A 229 3.45 1.88 11.29
N ASN A 230 4.53 2.52 10.89
CA ASN A 230 5.17 2.25 9.59
C ASN A 230 5.89 0.88 9.56
N ILE A 231 6.36 0.37 10.70
CA ILE A 231 6.97 -0.97 10.82
C ILE A 231 5.88 -2.05 10.76
N ILE A 232 4.81 -1.91 11.56
CA ILE A 232 3.73 -2.89 11.63
C ILE A 232 2.88 -2.88 10.36
N TYR A 233 2.62 -1.71 9.81
CA TYR A 233 1.78 -1.52 8.62
C TYR A 233 2.57 -0.83 7.51
N PRO A 234 3.45 -1.56 6.81
CA PRO A 234 4.22 -1.00 5.71
C PRO A 234 3.27 -0.50 4.61
N LYS A 235 3.54 0.69 4.10
CA LYS A 235 2.74 1.29 3.02
C LYS A 235 3.09 0.59 1.70
N ASN A 236 2.08 0.39 0.85
CA ASN A 236 2.32 -0.03 -0.53
C ASN A 236 2.91 1.15 -1.32
N LEU A 237 4.19 1.02 -1.72
CA LEU A 237 4.93 2.03 -2.47
C LEU A 237 5.21 1.60 -3.92
N ASN A 238 4.50 0.60 -4.44
CA ASN A 238 4.72 0.06 -5.79
C ASN A 238 4.51 1.10 -6.90
N HIS A 239 3.77 2.17 -6.62
CA HIS A 239 3.53 3.28 -7.54
C HIS A 239 4.73 4.24 -7.67
N VAL A 240 5.74 4.16 -6.79
CA VAL A 240 6.88 5.08 -6.76
C VAL A 240 7.90 4.66 -7.84
N PRO A 241 8.15 5.48 -8.88
CA PRO A 241 8.99 5.07 -10.01
C PRO A 241 10.44 4.74 -9.63
N SER A 242 11.01 5.43 -8.64
CA SER A 242 12.38 5.16 -8.19
C SER A 242 12.53 3.83 -7.47
N LEU A 243 11.51 3.41 -6.70
CA LEU A 243 11.52 2.10 -6.04
C LEU A 243 11.31 0.98 -7.05
N LYS A 244 10.37 1.17 -7.98
CA LYS A 244 10.14 0.23 -9.08
C LYS A 244 11.41 0.02 -9.93
N HIS A 245 12.09 1.12 -10.27
CA HIS A 245 13.37 1.05 -10.98
C HIS A 245 14.42 0.26 -10.19
N GLY A 246 14.57 0.54 -8.89
CA GLY A 246 15.52 -0.17 -8.03
C GLY A 246 15.28 -1.69 -8.05
N ILE A 247 14.03 -2.08 -7.78
CA ILE A 247 13.58 -3.48 -7.84
C ILE A 247 13.89 -4.16 -9.19
N GLU A 248 13.62 -3.48 -10.31
CA GLU A 248 13.79 -4.07 -11.64
C GLU A 248 15.26 -4.24 -12.05
N HIS A 249 16.16 -3.43 -11.47
CA HIS A 249 17.57 -3.39 -11.87
C HIS A 249 18.51 -4.03 -10.83
N GLU A 250 17.99 -4.43 -9.68
CA GLU A 250 18.77 -5.04 -8.60
C GLU A 250 19.43 -6.35 -9.04
N SER A 251 18.66 -7.27 -9.64
CA SER A 251 19.20 -8.55 -10.15
C SER A 251 20.25 -8.34 -11.23
N ILE A 252 20.02 -7.39 -12.14
CA ILE A 252 20.98 -7.04 -13.20
C ILE A 252 22.28 -6.50 -12.59
N ALA A 253 22.18 -5.69 -11.53
CA ALA A 253 23.35 -5.17 -10.84
C ALA A 253 24.13 -6.26 -10.09
N ILE A 254 23.44 -7.26 -9.51
CA ILE A 254 24.08 -8.45 -8.92
C ILE A 254 24.86 -9.20 -10.01
N GLU A 255 24.21 -9.56 -11.11
CA GLU A 255 24.85 -10.31 -12.22
C GLU A 255 26.08 -9.59 -12.79
N GLN A 256 25.99 -8.26 -12.93
CA GLN A 256 27.13 -7.44 -13.35
C GLN A 256 28.27 -7.46 -12.34
N LEU A 257 27.97 -7.37 -11.05
CA LEU A 257 28.95 -7.41 -9.97
C LEU A 257 29.64 -8.79 -9.90
N GLU A 258 28.88 -9.88 -10.02
CA GLU A 258 29.40 -11.24 -10.10
C GLU A 258 30.39 -11.41 -11.25
N SER A 259 30.02 -10.93 -12.45
CA SER A 259 30.85 -11.02 -13.64
C SER A 259 32.14 -10.17 -13.54
N GLN A 260 32.03 -8.96 -13.01
CA GLN A 260 33.18 -8.04 -12.89
C GLN A 260 34.20 -8.52 -11.86
N LEU A 261 33.74 -8.98 -10.71
CA LEU A 261 34.61 -9.42 -9.61
C LEU A 261 34.92 -10.91 -9.68
N LYS A 262 34.28 -11.66 -10.59
CA LYS A 262 34.36 -13.13 -10.70
C LYS A 262 34.05 -13.83 -9.38
N ILE A 263 33.08 -13.28 -8.65
CA ILE A 263 32.58 -13.84 -7.38
C ILE A 263 31.18 -14.41 -7.61
N LYS A 264 30.82 -15.41 -6.81
CA LYS A 264 29.46 -15.93 -6.75
C LYS A 264 28.75 -15.27 -5.58
N ILE A 265 27.65 -14.57 -5.86
CA ILE A 265 26.80 -13.92 -4.89
C ILE A 265 25.61 -14.84 -4.66
N GLU A 266 25.44 -15.28 -3.42
CA GLU A 266 24.30 -16.11 -3.07
C GLU A 266 23.11 -15.23 -2.64
N PRO A 267 21.89 -15.57 -3.10
CA PRO A 267 20.69 -14.89 -2.61
C PRO A 267 20.60 -15.10 -1.11
N CYS A 268 20.06 -14.10 -0.43
CA CYS A 268 20.02 -14.13 1.03
C CYS A 268 18.67 -13.66 1.57
N ASP A 269 18.42 -14.07 2.81
CA ASP A 269 17.06 -14.05 3.35
C ASP A 269 17.02 -13.21 4.63
N LEU A 270 16.01 -13.43 5.46
CA LEU A 270 15.90 -12.73 6.73
C LEU A 270 16.85 -13.32 7.78
N PHE A 271 17.98 -12.66 7.99
CA PHE A 271 18.83 -12.90 9.14
C PHE A 271 18.25 -12.23 10.38
N ILE A 272 18.11 -13.00 11.45
CA ILE A 272 17.76 -12.50 12.79
C ILE A 272 19.04 -12.55 13.61
N ASP A 273 19.27 -11.62 14.52
CA ASP A 273 20.48 -11.63 15.37
C ASP A 273 20.40 -12.71 16.47
N LYS A 274 21.55 -13.28 16.86
CA LYS A 274 21.62 -14.38 17.85
C LYS A 274 21.47 -13.88 19.28
N GLU A 275 22.11 -12.76 19.57
CA GLU A 275 22.18 -12.18 20.90
C GLU A 275 21.00 -11.23 21.14
N ILE A 276 20.56 -10.54 20.07
CA ILE A 276 19.54 -9.52 20.09
C ILE A 276 18.36 -9.90 19.17
N PRO A 277 17.46 -10.81 19.61
CA PRO A 277 16.49 -11.47 18.72
C PRO A 277 15.40 -10.56 18.14
N PHE A 278 15.32 -9.30 18.56
CA PHE A 278 14.46 -8.29 17.93
C PHE A 278 15.12 -7.60 16.73
N LEU A 279 16.43 -7.78 16.49
CA LEU A 279 17.13 -7.23 15.34
C LEU A 279 17.11 -8.22 14.18
N GLY A 280 16.98 -7.69 12.97
CA GLY A 280 17.14 -8.49 11.76
C GLY A 280 17.58 -7.67 10.55
N ALA A 281 18.09 -8.35 9.55
CA ALA A 281 18.53 -7.77 8.29
C ALA A 281 18.19 -8.70 7.13
N THR A 282 18.05 -8.12 5.95
CA THR A 282 17.96 -8.85 4.69
C THR A 282 18.93 -8.11 3.77
N PRO A 283 20.19 -8.57 3.68
CA PRO A 283 21.13 -8.07 2.68
C PRO A 283 20.59 -8.27 1.26
N ASP A 284 21.22 -7.63 0.27
CA ASP A 284 20.89 -7.86 -1.14
C ASP A 284 21.62 -9.10 -1.69
N GLY A 285 22.71 -9.52 -1.03
CA GLY A 285 23.41 -10.78 -1.27
C GLY A 285 24.51 -11.05 -0.27
N VAL A 286 25.03 -12.29 -0.28
CA VAL A 286 26.15 -12.72 0.57
C VAL A 286 27.23 -13.40 -0.26
N VAL A 287 28.48 -13.24 0.14
CA VAL A 287 29.65 -13.86 -0.50
C VAL A 287 30.48 -14.56 0.57
N GLY A 288 30.52 -15.89 0.51
CA GLY A 288 31.16 -16.70 1.54
C GLY A 288 30.52 -16.48 2.91
N ALA A 289 31.33 -16.52 3.98
CA ALA A 289 30.85 -16.38 5.35
C ALA A 289 30.84 -14.93 5.88
N ASP A 290 31.73 -14.07 5.36
CA ASP A 290 32.06 -12.80 6.03
C ASP A 290 31.72 -11.54 5.22
N THR A 291 31.20 -11.68 3.99
CA THR A 291 30.95 -10.53 3.11
C THR A 291 29.47 -10.41 2.78
N ILE A 292 28.90 -9.23 3.04
CA ILE A 292 27.53 -8.86 2.67
C ILE A 292 27.56 -7.84 1.53
N ILE A 293 26.51 -7.88 0.71
CA ILE A 293 26.33 -6.98 -0.42
C ILE A 293 25.07 -6.15 -0.22
N GLU A 294 25.19 -4.85 -0.43
CA GLU A 294 24.11 -3.87 -0.44
C GLU A 294 24.19 -3.09 -1.76
N ILE A 295 23.17 -3.24 -2.59
CA ILE A 295 23.07 -2.66 -3.92
C ILE A 295 22.17 -1.43 -3.88
N LYS A 296 22.55 -0.43 -4.69
CA LYS A 296 21.77 0.80 -4.86
C LYS A 296 21.68 1.13 -6.35
N CYS A 297 20.46 1.16 -6.87
CA CYS A 297 20.16 1.50 -8.26
C CYS A 297 19.42 2.86 -8.35
N PRO A 298 20.14 4.01 -8.28
CA PRO A 298 19.52 5.33 -8.32
C PRO A 298 19.06 5.70 -9.75
N ILE A 299 17.74 5.90 -9.92
CA ILE A 299 17.13 6.29 -11.21
C ILE A 299 17.70 7.58 -11.82
N THR A 300 18.25 8.48 -11.00
CA THR A 300 18.87 9.74 -11.45
C THR A 300 20.19 9.48 -12.17
N ALA A 301 21.05 8.62 -11.62
CA ALA A 301 22.31 8.23 -12.24
C ALA A 301 22.06 7.50 -13.56
N PHE A 302 21.07 6.61 -13.60
CA PHE A 302 20.68 5.91 -14.82
C PHE A 302 20.32 6.86 -15.98
N LYS A 303 19.62 7.97 -15.70
CA LYS A 303 19.18 8.92 -16.73
C LYS A 303 20.24 9.91 -17.19
N THR A 304 21.15 10.30 -16.29
CA THR A 304 22.06 11.43 -16.54
C THR A 304 23.53 11.04 -16.60
N SER A 305 23.88 9.76 -16.40
CA SER A 305 25.20 9.22 -16.03
C SER A 305 25.56 9.42 -14.56
N LEU A 306 26.38 8.51 -14.02
CA LEU A 306 26.79 8.51 -12.61
C LEU A 306 27.60 9.76 -12.26
N ASP A 307 28.60 10.11 -13.08
CA ASP A 307 29.48 11.27 -12.84
C ASP A 307 28.69 12.58 -12.74
N LYS A 308 27.79 12.81 -13.71
CA LYS A 308 26.92 13.99 -13.69
C LYS A 308 25.95 13.96 -12.52
N ALA A 309 25.49 12.79 -12.08
CA ALA A 309 24.59 12.69 -10.93
C ALA A 309 25.32 12.99 -9.60
N ILE A 310 26.59 12.59 -9.49
CA ILE A 310 27.47 12.89 -8.35
C ILE A 310 27.79 14.39 -8.31
N GLU A 311 28.21 14.97 -9.44
CA GLU A 311 28.51 16.41 -9.56
C GLU A 311 27.31 17.27 -9.15
N ASN A 312 26.11 16.87 -9.60
CA ASN A 312 24.85 17.53 -9.25
C ASN A 312 24.33 17.20 -7.84
N LYS A 313 25.09 16.46 -7.01
CA LYS A 313 24.71 16.02 -5.65
C LYS A 313 23.36 15.29 -5.60
N LYS A 314 23.00 14.58 -6.67
CA LYS A 314 21.76 13.80 -6.79
C LYS A 314 21.88 12.38 -6.25
N VAL A 315 23.10 11.96 -5.89
CA VAL A 315 23.40 10.68 -5.24
C VAL A 315 23.85 10.97 -3.80
N SER A 316 22.91 10.96 -2.86
CA SER A 316 23.15 11.43 -1.48
C SER A 316 24.06 10.52 -0.65
N PHE A 317 24.24 9.27 -1.06
CA PHE A 317 25.10 8.31 -0.38
C PHE A 317 26.56 8.35 -0.86
N TRP A 318 26.81 8.98 -2.02
CA TRP A 318 28.18 9.22 -2.49
C TRP A 318 28.70 10.52 -1.89
N LYS A 319 29.48 10.41 -0.82
CA LYS A 319 30.31 11.55 -0.37
C LYS A 319 31.53 11.54 -1.28
N ASN A 320 31.79 12.63 -1.99
CA ASN A 320 33.06 12.80 -2.70
C ASN A 320 34.19 12.57 -1.70
N LEU A 321 34.82 11.40 -1.75
CA LEU A 321 36.15 11.21 -1.21
C LEU A 321 36.98 12.28 -1.93
N LYS A 322 37.41 13.32 -1.20
CA LYS A 322 38.52 14.12 -1.69
C LYS A 322 39.62 13.08 -1.95
N MET A 323 40.01 12.93 -3.21
CA MET A 323 41.18 12.17 -3.62
C MET A 323 42.38 12.79 -2.89
N GLY A 324 42.63 12.32 -1.68
CA GLY A 324 43.92 12.43 -1.03
C GLY A 324 44.79 11.40 -1.71
N LEU A 325 45.79 11.89 -2.42
CA LEU A 325 46.92 11.13 -2.94
C LEU A 325 47.36 10.08 -1.92
N LEU A 326 47.39 8.82 -2.37
CA LEU A 326 48.36 7.82 -1.91
C LEU A 326 49.34 7.61 -3.05
#